data_AF-A0A1Y3NRM6-F1
#
_entry.id   AF-A0A1Y3NRM6-F1
#
_cell.length_a   1.000
_cell.length_b   1.000
_cell.length_c   1.000
_cell.angle_alpha   90.00
_cell.angle_beta   90.00
_cell.angle_gamma   90.00
#
_symmetry.space_group_name_H-M   'P 1'
#
loop_
_entity.id
_entity.type
_entity.pdbx_description
1 polymer ?
#
loop_
_entity_poly.entity_id
_entity_poly.type
_entity_poly.pdbx_seq_one_letter_code
_entity_poly.pdbx_strand_id
1 'polypeptide(L)'
;SQCISEDKCTNAAQEFIYYPAYNGIITCEKNDKCSLGYMYDTNYLSEGKVITCFTVCRYVDDISDDSIKYYLSHTNSLITCTRNGCDTNDTGKMGYFVNASDDLYSSHIIKCDGTETGCSTFDDVTTCTAIGNGIYANEKPRFCIAKGNDNNQPDISASTEQYLSVTLADAADFPGNSGGETNIVVRVGKGRAILSDAMGLKPCVDTTIANCELTENTYCISLASNKIYKGSSGGCTMESIASGSLVFFRQVGDLSSEVFVKGIGEFAPTDSGVYVVYEGGADDVVTLQRDKSFYVTHTLISCDGSGKCHVPEPGKNGDMKIYYSSNTKKMFRVGREEVVVMEDRIGIYDVGLSCKIIKCTGSPVECVEEDLIDDLAACDSTDKNGKIYVESYVYYICKYDTTNTVGTGTPILRVSPAATPDPTSYRKLGQEFTNLVFGVNENALLKVDGTEKYAIIMDTKVGYYNNADVGSGYPEKALIYCDQDGIDNCEEMTAVSGYYKLGGSADSASAYIQCSNSACTEESFDTYDTCEGSFKGLPECDQITNPEDVCREGAAEGEVCWSTINNKFYESGEFLDLKKI
;
A
#
# COMPACT_ATOMS: atom_id res chain seq x y z
N SER A 1 17.78 -4.72 24.49
CA SER A 1 18.96 -4.44 25.34
C SER A 1 18.76 -4.98 26.77
N GLN A 2 19.79 -5.32 27.55
CA GLN A 2 19.68 -5.70 28.98
C GLN A 2 20.72 -4.94 29.85
N CYS A 3 20.31 -4.31 30.97
CA CYS A 3 21.24 -3.84 32.00
C CYS A 3 21.67 -5.06 32.84
N ILE A 4 22.95 -5.40 32.80
CA ILE A 4 23.52 -6.51 33.58
C ILE A 4 23.98 -6.02 34.97
N SER A 5 24.25 -4.73 35.10
CA SER A 5 24.53 -4.06 36.38
C SER A 5 24.25 -2.55 36.30
N GLU A 6 24.31 -1.84 37.44
CA GLU A 6 24.20 -0.37 37.52
C GLU A 6 25.17 0.37 36.56
N ASP A 7 26.23 -0.30 36.10
CA ASP A 7 27.30 0.28 35.29
C ASP A 7 27.45 -0.35 33.88
N LYS A 8 26.60 -1.30 33.46
CA LYS A 8 26.78 -2.00 32.16
C LYS A 8 25.48 -2.44 31.46
N CYS A 9 25.33 -2.02 30.20
CA CYS A 9 24.38 -2.58 29.23
C CYS A 9 25.11 -3.45 28.18
N THR A 10 24.48 -4.52 27.69
CA THR A 10 24.95 -5.27 26.52
C THR A 10 23.99 -5.13 25.34
N ASN A 11 24.58 -5.01 24.13
CA ASN A 11 23.90 -4.92 22.83
C ASN A 11 22.96 -3.72 22.63
N ALA A 12 23.34 -2.52 23.08
CA ALA A 12 22.51 -1.32 22.92
C ALA A 12 22.74 -0.63 21.55
N ALA A 13 21.77 -0.76 20.65
CA ALA A 13 21.21 0.44 20.03
C ALA A 13 20.49 1.22 21.15
N GLN A 14 20.45 2.55 21.12
CA GLN A 14 19.81 3.35 22.17
C GLN A 14 18.38 2.85 22.40
N GLU A 15 18.14 2.18 23.53
CA GLU A 15 16.85 1.59 23.87
C GLU A 15 16.53 1.92 25.33
N PHE A 16 15.33 2.43 25.59
CA PHE A 16 14.79 2.63 26.92
C PHE A 16 14.23 1.31 27.43
N ILE A 17 14.75 0.79 28.55
CA ILE A 17 14.29 -0.47 29.13
C ILE A 17 13.49 -0.17 30.39
N TYR A 18 12.24 -0.64 30.42
CA TYR A 18 11.44 -0.62 31.64
C TYR A 18 11.91 -1.71 32.62
N TYR A 19 12.24 -1.32 33.86
CA TYR A 19 12.67 -2.26 34.90
C TYR A 19 11.66 -2.28 36.07
N PRO A 20 10.76 -3.29 36.13
CA PRO A 20 9.66 -3.33 37.11
C PRO A 20 10.14 -3.31 38.58
N ALA A 21 11.35 -3.80 38.85
CA ALA A 21 11.88 -3.90 40.21
C ALA A 21 12.28 -2.54 40.82
N TYR A 22 12.50 -1.50 40.00
CA TYR A 22 13.00 -0.21 40.46
C TYR A 22 12.01 0.94 40.28
N ASN A 23 10.77 0.67 39.85
CA ASN A 23 9.76 1.70 39.56
C ASN A 23 10.31 2.83 38.67
N GLY A 24 11.16 2.51 37.68
CA GLY A 24 11.79 3.52 36.83
C GLY A 24 12.28 3.00 35.49
N ILE A 25 12.59 3.96 34.62
CA ILE A 25 13.14 3.72 33.28
C ILE A 25 14.64 3.85 33.34
N ILE A 26 15.32 2.83 32.81
CA ILE A 26 16.76 2.83 32.71
C ILE A 26 17.13 3.13 31.26
N THR A 27 17.83 4.25 31.05
CA THR A 27 18.34 4.61 29.73
C THR A 27 19.73 3.99 29.57
N CYS A 28 19.88 3.14 28.54
CA CYS A 28 21.17 2.60 28.13
C CYS A 28 21.77 3.47 27.02
N GLU A 29 22.75 4.30 27.34
CA GLU A 29 23.60 4.94 26.32
C GLU A 29 24.71 3.97 25.88
N LYS A 30 25.02 3.96 24.59
CA LYS A 30 25.99 3.04 23.99
C LYS A 30 27.36 3.20 24.65
N ASN A 31 27.80 2.16 25.38
CA ASN A 31 29.06 2.06 26.14
C ASN A 31 29.15 2.86 27.45
N ASP A 32 28.06 3.37 28.00
CA ASP A 32 28.05 4.12 29.27
C ASP A 32 27.16 3.50 30.36
N LYS A 33 27.23 4.09 31.57
CA LYS A 33 26.48 3.68 32.77
C LYS A 33 24.96 3.73 32.53
N CYS A 34 24.23 2.77 33.10
CA CYS A 34 22.77 2.81 33.17
C CYS A 34 22.40 4.06 33.99
N SER A 35 21.79 5.07 33.37
CA SER A 35 21.34 6.27 34.09
C SER A 35 19.85 6.18 34.37
N LEU A 36 19.48 6.48 35.63
CA LEU A 36 18.09 6.76 36.00
C LEU A 36 17.77 8.15 35.46
N GLY A 37 17.00 8.20 34.37
CA GLY A 37 16.45 9.46 33.88
C GLY A 37 15.58 10.11 34.97
N TYR A 38 15.69 11.42 35.14
CA TYR A 38 14.77 12.15 36.00
C TYR A 38 13.35 12.03 35.40
N MET A 39 12.45 11.42 36.16
CA MET A 39 11.04 11.22 35.80
C MET A 39 10.29 12.54 35.94
N TYR A 40 10.21 13.29 34.85
CA TYR A 40 9.17 14.30 34.70
C TYR A 40 8.36 13.94 33.45
N ASP A 41 7.08 13.71 33.67
CA ASP A 41 5.93 13.77 32.75
C ASP A 41 6.15 13.15 31.36
N THR A 42 6.40 11.85 31.31
CA THR A 42 6.59 11.16 30.04
C THR A 42 5.80 9.86 29.92
N ASN A 43 5.10 9.73 28.81
CA ASN A 43 4.47 8.48 28.38
C ASN A 43 5.43 7.71 27.47
N TYR A 44 5.49 6.40 27.64
CA TYR A 44 6.34 5.49 26.87
C TYR A 44 5.47 4.42 26.24
N LEU A 45 5.70 4.14 24.96
CA LEU A 45 5.10 2.99 24.29
C LEU A 45 6.04 1.79 24.48
N SER A 46 5.53 0.72 25.07
CA SER A 46 6.25 -0.54 25.25
C SER A 46 5.29 -1.69 25.01
N GLU A 47 5.61 -2.58 24.07
CA GLU A 47 4.80 -3.77 23.75
C GLU A 47 3.32 -3.43 23.46
N GLY A 48 3.08 -2.36 22.71
CA GLY A 48 1.72 -1.90 22.38
C GLY A 48 0.96 -1.29 23.55
N LYS A 49 1.64 -0.99 24.67
CA LYS A 49 1.04 -0.39 25.86
C LYS A 49 1.68 0.93 26.27
N VAL A 50 0.89 1.82 26.88
CA VAL A 50 1.40 3.10 27.40
C VAL A 50 1.76 2.97 28.87
N ILE A 51 3.02 3.23 29.17
CA ILE A 51 3.56 3.32 30.51
C ILE A 51 3.71 4.80 30.87
N THR A 52 3.08 5.23 31.96
CA THR A 52 3.40 6.53 32.59
C THR A 52 4.28 6.31 33.80
N CYS A 53 5.31 7.14 33.97
CA CYS A 53 6.25 7.08 35.09
C CYS A 53 6.35 8.44 35.77
N PHE A 54 5.50 8.70 36.76
CA PHE A 54 5.56 9.92 37.58
C PHE A 54 6.34 9.68 38.87
N THR A 55 5.82 8.82 39.75
CA THR A 55 6.50 8.32 40.97
C THR A 55 6.64 6.81 41.00
N VAL A 56 5.70 6.13 40.34
CA VAL A 56 5.69 4.70 40.08
C VAL A 56 5.23 4.53 38.64
N CYS A 57 5.92 3.69 37.89
CA CYS A 57 5.52 3.37 36.54
C CYS A 57 4.27 2.47 36.55
N ARG A 58 3.26 2.82 35.76
CA ARG A 58 2.03 2.03 35.59
C ARG A 58 1.59 2.03 34.13
N TYR A 59 0.97 0.94 33.71
CA TYR A 59 0.21 0.91 32.46
C TYR A 59 -1.05 1.76 32.62
N VAL A 60 -1.33 2.64 31.66
CA VAL A 60 -2.50 3.56 31.66
C VAL A 60 -3.49 3.29 30.53
N ASP A 61 -3.23 2.25 29.75
CA ASP A 61 -3.87 1.95 28.47
C ASP A 61 -4.84 0.76 28.51
N ASP A 62 -5.37 0.38 29.67
CA ASP A 62 -6.51 -0.56 29.73
C ASP A 62 -7.77 0.11 29.16
N ILE A 63 -7.82 0.22 27.82
CA ILE A 63 -8.96 0.72 27.05
C ILE A 63 -9.93 -0.44 26.88
N SER A 64 -10.93 -0.48 27.75
CA SER A 64 -11.97 -1.52 27.73
C SER A 64 -13.08 -1.23 26.71
N ASP A 65 -13.20 0.00 26.22
CA ASP A 65 -14.21 0.44 25.26
C ASP A 65 -13.63 0.69 23.86
N ASP A 66 -14.46 1.16 22.91
CA ASP A 66 -14.01 1.52 21.55
C ASP A 66 -13.52 2.99 21.49
N SER A 67 -13.20 3.60 22.64
CA SER A 67 -12.67 4.96 22.67
C SER A 67 -11.23 5.00 22.16
N ILE A 68 -10.85 6.13 21.58
CA ILE A 68 -9.47 6.40 21.16
C ILE A 68 -8.87 7.34 22.19
N LYS A 69 -7.70 6.99 22.72
CA LYS A 69 -6.94 7.83 23.64
C LYS A 69 -5.64 8.27 22.99
N TYR A 70 -5.23 9.50 23.27
CA TYR A 70 -4.00 10.07 22.74
C TYR A 70 -3.07 10.47 23.88
N TYR A 71 -1.79 10.14 23.74
CA TYR A 71 -0.76 10.51 24.70
C TYR A 71 0.40 11.18 23.97
N LEU A 72 1.08 12.11 24.65
CA LEU A 72 2.34 12.64 24.16
C LEU A 72 3.49 11.76 24.68
N SER A 73 4.28 11.21 23.77
CA SER A 73 5.46 10.43 24.13
C SER A 73 6.60 11.33 24.61
N HIS A 74 7.59 10.74 25.29
CA HIS A 74 8.85 11.42 25.63
C HIS A 74 9.66 11.89 24.42
N THR A 75 9.42 11.33 23.23
CA THR A 75 10.08 11.72 21.97
C THR A 75 9.31 12.80 21.23
N ASN A 76 8.30 13.43 21.85
CA ASN A 76 7.41 14.38 21.20
C ASN A 76 6.65 13.77 20.01
N SER A 77 6.29 12.50 20.12
CA SER A 77 5.47 11.78 19.15
C SER A 77 4.08 11.52 19.74
N LEU A 78 3.05 11.53 18.90
CA LEU A 78 1.70 11.12 19.31
C LEU A 78 1.65 9.60 19.48
N ILE A 79 1.17 9.14 20.63
CA ILE A 79 0.79 7.74 20.83
C ILE A 79 -0.74 7.66 20.77
N THR A 80 -1.25 6.88 19.83
CA THR A 80 -2.69 6.63 19.68
C THR A 80 -2.98 5.24 20.21
N CYS A 81 -3.92 5.16 21.15
CA CYS A 81 -4.34 3.91 21.78
C CYS A 81 -5.79 3.60 21.45
N THR A 82 -6.05 2.34 21.13
CA THR A 82 -7.38 1.75 20.93
C THR A 82 -7.51 0.48 21.77
N ARG A 83 -8.67 -0.18 21.76
CA ARG A 83 -8.83 -1.50 22.37
C ARG A 83 -7.81 -2.54 21.86
N ASN A 84 -7.33 -2.38 20.62
CA ASN A 84 -6.41 -3.34 20.00
C ASN A 84 -4.93 -3.07 20.33
N GLY A 85 -4.64 -2.05 21.13
CA GLY A 85 -3.28 -1.64 21.49
C GLY A 85 -2.98 -0.20 21.10
N CYS A 86 -1.74 0.20 21.35
CA CYS A 86 -1.21 1.53 21.13
C CYS A 86 -0.09 1.53 20.09
N ASP A 87 -0.02 2.60 19.29
CA ASP A 87 1.04 2.79 18.29
C ASP A 87 1.42 4.29 18.17
N THR A 88 2.65 4.54 17.72
CA THR A 88 3.17 5.84 17.32
C THR A 88 3.07 6.12 15.82
N ASN A 89 2.64 5.16 14.98
CA ASN A 89 2.62 5.34 13.51
C ASN A 89 1.39 6.08 12.96
N ASP A 90 0.61 6.78 13.79
CA ASP A 90 -0.59 7.47 13.30
C ASP A 90 -0.24 8.47 12.19
N THR A 91 -0.73 8.22 10.97
CA THR A 91 -0.50 9.07 9.80
C THR A 91 -1.29 10.38 9.87
N GLY A 92 -2.19 10.52 10.85
CA GLY A 92 -3.02 11.70 11.08
C GLY A 92 -2.46 12.73 12.06
N LYS A 93 -1.14 12.81 12.27
CA LYS A 93 -0.44 13.68 13.26
C LYS A 93 -0.56 15.19 13.02
N MET A 94 -1.50 15.68 12.22
CA MET A 94 -1.65 17.12 11.94
C MET A 94 -2.90 17.67 12.63
N GLY A 95 -2.71 18.34 13.76
CA GLY A 95 -3.80 19.01 14.47
C GLY A 95 -3.68 19.00 15.98
N TYR A 96 -4.82 18.95 16.65
CA TYR A 96 -4.96 18.94 18.09
C TYR A 96 -5.57 17.63 18.58
N PHE A 97 -5.11 17.15 19.73
CA PHE A 97 -5.58 15.91 20.35
C PHE A 97 -5.82 16.16 21.83
N VAL A 98 -6.84 15.50 22.38
CA VAL A 98 -7.11 15.52 23.82
C VAL A 98 -6.12 14.59 24.49
N ASN A 99 -5.28 15.15 25.34
CA ASN A 99 -4.32 14.38 26.10
C ASN A 99 -5.06 13.51 27.12
N ALA A 100 -4.90 12.20 27.03
CA ALA A 100 -5.50 11.23 27.93
C ALA A 100 -4.66 10.99 29.20
N SER A 101 -3.55 11.73 29.36
CA SER A 101 -2.76 11.74 30.59
C SER A 101 -3.59 12.33 31.74
N ASP A 102 -3.71 11.58 32.85
CA ASP A 102 -4.41 12.01 34.06
C ASP A 102 -3.56 12.93 34.97
N ASP A 103 -2.37 13.33 34.52
CA ASP A 103 -1.49 14.19 35.31
C ASP A 103 -2.04 15.62 35.37
N LEU A 104 -2.19 16.13 36.60
CA LEU A 104 -2.61 17.50 36.91
C LEU A 104 -1.69 18.57 36.32
N TYR A 105 -0.46 18.22 35.93
CA TYR A 105 0.49 19.11 35.27
C TYR A 105 0.52 18.95 33.75
N SER A 106 -0.06 17.87 33.22
CA SER A 106 -0.11 17.67 31.78
C SER A 106 -1.18 18.57 31.17
N SER A 107 -0.83 19.32 30.14
CA SER A 107 -1.80 20.10 29.38
C SER A 107 -2.86 19.20 28.78
N HIS A 108 -4.10 19.69 28.70
CA HIS A 108 -5.24 18.88 28.24
C HIS A 108 -5.25 18.65 26.73
N ILE A 109 -4.39 19.39 25.99
CA ILE A 109 -4.31 19.33 24.53
C ILE A 109 -2.87 19.06 24.09
N ILE A 110 -2.72 18.15 23.15
CA ILE A 110 -1.50 17.90 22.38
C ILE A 110 -1.65 18.58 21.03
N LYS A 111 -0.67 19.39 20.62
CA LYS A 111 -0.57 19.99 19.29
C LYS A 111 0.49 19.26 18.50
N CYS A 112 0.16 18.77 17.31
CA CYS A 112 1.11 18.09 16.42
C CYS A 112 1.13 18.73 15.03
N ASP A 113 2.33 18.96 14.50
CA ASP A 113 2.54 19.61 13.19
C ASP A 113 2.68 18.65 12.00
N GLY A 114 2.49 17.35 12.22
CA GLY A 114 2.66 16.31 11.19
C GLY A 114 4.07 15.73 11.09
N THR A 115 5.08 16.29 11.74
CA THR A 115 6.41 15.69 11.80
C THR A 115 6.50 14.62 12.89
N GLU A 116 7.44 13.66 12.74
CA GLU A 116 7.57 12.49 13.63
C GLU A 116 7.75 12.87 15.11
N THR A 117 8.41 14.00 15.37
CA THR A 117 8.72 14.54 16.70
C THR A 117 8.12 15.93 16.94
N GLY A 118 7.15 16.34 16.11
CA GLY A 118 6.55 17.68 16.15
C GLY A 118 5.31 17.81 17.01
N CYS A 119 5.07 16.86 17.92
CA CYS A 119 4.01 16.99 18.91
C CYS A 119 4.51 17.71 20.15
N SER A 120 3.66 18.53 20.75
CA SER A 120 3.95 19.28 21.97
C SER A 120 2.71 19.41 22.82
N THR A 121 2.88 19.57 24.13
CA THR A 121 1.78 20.01 24.98
C THR A 121 1.41 21.44 24.61
N PHE A 122 0.11 21.69 24.47
CA PHE A 122 -0.42 23.01 24.17
C PHE A 122 -0.96 23.61 25.46
N ASP A 123 -0.37 24.72 25.92
CA ASP A 123 -0.84 25.43 27.12
C ASP A 123 -2.35 25.63 27.07
N ASP A 124 -3.02 25.48 28.20
CA ASP A 124 -4.48 25.63 28.30
C ASP A 124 -4.89 27.09 28.05
N VAL A 125 -4.97 27.45 26.77
CA VAL A 125 -5.50 28.74 26.34
C VAL A 125 -7.01 28.67 26.52
N THR A 126 -7.58 29.64 27.24
CA THR A 126 -9.02 29.66 27.55
C THR A 126 -9.84 30.49 26.55
N THR A 127 -9.21 31.10 25.56
CA THR A 127 -9.85 32.01 24.59
C THR A 127 -9.33 31.79 23.18
N CYS A 128 -10.21 31.78 22.16
CA CYS A 128 -9.80 31.68 20.76
C CYS A 128 -9.11 32.97 20.30
N THR A 129 -7.77 32.94 20.31
CA THR A 129 -6.91 34.03 19.79
C THR A 129 -6.93 34.07 18.26
N ALA A 130 -7.01 32.89 17.63
CA ALA A 130 -7.14 32.69 16.19
C ALA A 130 -8.14 31.57 15.87
N ILE A 131 -8.73 31.64 14.69
CA ILE A 131 -9.54 30.57 14.12
C ILE A 131 -8.57 29.46 13.68
N GLY A 132 -8.87 28.21 13.99
CA GLY A 132 -7.96 27.09 13.74
C GLY A 132 -7.25 26.56 14.99
N ASN A 133 -7.27 27.30 16.11
CA ASN A 133 -6.61 26.86 17.35
C ASN A 133 -7.46 25.88 18.17
N GLY A 134 -6.80 25.01 18.94
CA GLY A 134 -7.39 24.32 20.08
C GLY A 134 -7.38 25.21 21.33
N ILE A 135 -8.38 25.07 22.20
CA ILE A 135 -8.47 25.76 23.50
C ILE A 135 -9.00 24.80 24.57
N TYR A 136 -8.66 25.03 25.83
CA TYR A 136 -9.27 24.33 26.96
C TYR A 136 -10.10 25.31 27.78
N ALA A 137 -11.42 25.26 27.61
CA ALA A 137 -12.34 26.23 28.22
C ALA A 137 -13.58 25.53 28.77
N ASN A 138 -13.94 25.91 30.01
CA ASN A 138 -15.04 25.29 30.77
C ASN A 138 -14.86 23.77 30.93
N GLU A 139 -13.65 23.36 31.34
CA GLU A 139 -13.29 21.95 31.60
C GLU A 139 -13.44 21.04 30.38
N LYS A 140 -13.37 21.62 29.17
CA LYS A 140 -13.51 20.90 27.90
C LYS A 140 -12.51 21.39 26.86
N PRO A 141 -11.86 20.48 26.12
CA PRO A 141 -11.08 20.82 24.96
C PRO A 141 -12.02 21.19 23.81
N ARG A 142 -11.81 22.36 23.20
CA ARG A 142 -12.65 22.90 22.14
C ARG A 142 -11.81 23.39 20.97
N PHE A 143 -12.41 23.40 19.79
CA PHE A 143 -11.77 23.85 18.55
C PHE A 143 -12.33 25.19 18.11
N CYS A 144 -11.46 26.14 17.79
CA CYS A 144 -11.82 27.52 17.47
C CYS A 144 -12.25 27.67 16.00
N ILE A 145 -13.55 27.83 15.77
CA ILE A 145 -14.15 28.21 14.48
C ILE A 145 -14.46 29.71 14.36
N ALA A 146 -14.40 30.45 15.47
CA ALA A 146 -14.55 31.89 15.52
C ALA A 146 -13.64 32.50 16.60
N LYS A 147 -13.36 33.81 16.52
CA LYS A 147 -12.60 34.53 17.56
C LYS A 147 -13.45 34.75 18.82
N GLY A 148 -12.80 34.72 19.98
CA GLY A 148 -13.44 34.94 21.29
C GLY A 148 -13.59 33.67 22.13
N ASN A 149 -14.33 33.76 23.23
CA ASN A 149 -14.66 32.60 24.06
C ASN A 149 -16.18 32.45 24.07
N ASP A 150 -16.70 31.55 23.23
CA ASP A 150 -18.09 31.18 23.27
C ASP A 150 -18.24 29.69 23.63
N ASN A 151 -19.35 29.35 24.28
CA ASN A 151 -19.70 27.96 24.57
C ASN A 151 -20.14 27.19 23.32
N ASN A 152 -20.11 27.83 22.14
CA ASN A 152 -20.56 27.27 20.87
C ASN A 152 -19.40 26.67 20.08
N GLN A 153 -18.15 26.85 20.51
CA GLN A 153 -17.00 26.18 19.90
C GLN A 153 -17.17 24.64 19.98
N PRO A 154 -16.97 23.92 18.87
CA PRO A 154 -16.95 22.46 18.79
C PRO A 154 -16.13 21.78 19.90
N ASP A 155 -16.68 20.76 20.54
CA ASP A 155 -16.01 19.96 21.57
C ASP A 155 -15.12 18.90 20.89
N ILE A 156 -13.80 18.96 21.11
CA ILE A 156 -12.83 18.01 20.56
C ILE A 156 -13.03 16.62 21.16
N SER A 157 -13.49 16.55 22.42
CA SER A 157 -13.75 15.30 23.14
C SER A 157 -15.11 14.67 22.85
N ALA A 158 -15.93 15.27 21.98
CA ALA A 158 -17.24 14.72 21.63
C ALA A 158 -17.13 13.28 21.10
N SER A 159 -18.05 12.39 21.46
CA SER A 159 -18.04 10.99 21.00
C SER A 159 -18.34 10.84 19.50
N THR A 160 -18.90 11.88 18.87
CA THR A 160 -19.20 11.93 17.44
C THR A 160 -18.25 12.88 16.74
N GLU A 161 -17.85 12.54 15.51
CA GLU A 161 -17.04 13.41 14.67
C GLU A 161 -17.95 14.35 13.87
N GLN A 162 -17.51 15.60 13.72
CA GLN A 162 -18.09 16.58 12.82
C GLN A 162 -17.01 17.13 11.89
N TYR A 163 -17.40 17.51 10.69
CA TYR A 163 -16.52 18.13 9.71
C TYR A 163 -16.88 19.62 9.61
N LEU A 164 -15.87 20.47 9.64
CA LEU A 164 -16.06 21.91 9.70
C LEU A 164 -15.21 22.57 8.63
N SER A 165 -15.83 23.39 7.78
CA SER A 165 -15.11 24.31 6.91
C SER A 165 -14.70 25.53 7.71
N VAL A 166 -13.41 25.84 7.71
CA VAL A 166 -12.79 26.85 8.56
C VAL A 166 -11.92 27.75 7.70
N THR A 167 -12.16 29.06 7.77
CA THR A 167 -11.29 30.08 7.16
C THR A 167 -10.34 30.61 8.22
N LEU A 168 -9.09 30.14 8.17
CA LEU A 168 -7.98 30.60 8.99
C LEU A 168 -7.59 32.04 8.64
N ALA A 169 -7.06 32.77 9.62
CA ALA A 169 -6.50 34.10 9.36
C ALA A 169 -5.11 34.00 8.73
N ASP A 170 -4.31 33.04 9.21
CA ASP A 170 -3.04 32.60 8.64
C ASP A 170 -3.05 31.07 8.50
N ALA A 171 -2.48 30.52 7.43
CA ALA A 171 -2.43 29.08 7.24
C ALA A 171 -1.75 28.34 8.42
N ALA A 172 -0.77 28.98 9.07
CA ALA A 172 -0.08 28.44 10.24
C ALA A 172 -0.93 28.42 11.52
N ASP A 173 -2.12 29.03 11.52
CA ASP A 173 -3.05 28.98 12.67
C ASP A 173 -3.62 27.57 12.92
N PHE A 174 -3.44 26.63 11.98
CA PHE A 174 -3.74 25.21 12.18
C PHE A 174 -2.47 24.34 12.13
N PRO A 175 -2.20 23.49 13.13
CA PRO A 175 -1.01 22.63 13.17
C PRO A 175 -0.96 21.65 11.99
N GLY A 176 0.17 21.63 11.29
CA GLY A 176 0.40 20.74 10.15
C GLY A 176 -0.19 21.22 8.82
N ASN A 177 -0.84 22.39 8.79
CA ASN A 177 -1.31 23.02 7.56
C ASN A 177 -0.17 23.69 6.77
N SER A 178 0.77 22.86 6.33
CA SER A 178 1.97 23.28 5.59
C SER A 178 1.70 23.63 4.12
N GLY A 179 0.52 23.28 3.60
CA GLY A 179 0.08 23.59 2.23
C GLY A 179 -0.22 25.08 1.99
N GLY A 180 -0.34 25.87 3.05
CA GLY A 180 -0.57 27.31 2.96
C GLY A 180 -2.03 27.67 2.69
N GLU A 181 -2.95 26.72 2.67
CA GLU A 181 -4.38 27.00 2.49
C GLU A 181 -4.96 27.69 3.72
N THR A 182 -5.70 28.78 3.53
CA THR A 182 -6.45 29.42 4.62
C THR A 182 -7.86 28.86 4.75
N ASN A 183 -8.41 28.20 3.72
CA ASN A 183 -9.69 27.51 3.81
C ASN A 183 -9.41 26.02 3.95
N ILE A 184 -9.66 25.47 5.14
CA ILE A 184 -9.42 24.07 5.44
C ILE A 184 -10.71 23.38 5.89
N VAL A 185 -10.76 22.06 5.78
CA VAL A 185 -11.77 21.25 6.44
C VAL A 185 -11.13 20.56 7.64
N VAL A 186 -11.71 20.73 8.82
CA VAL A 186 -11.21 20.11 10.06
C VAL A 186 -12.21 19.07 10.51
N ARG A 187 -11.70 17.88 10.84
CA ARG A 187 -12.49 16.82 11.50
C ARG A 187 -12.31 16.97 13.00
N VAL A 188 -13.39 17.30 13.70
CA VAL A 188 -13.42 17.54 15.15
C VAL A 188 -14.27 16.50 15.87
N GLY A 189 -13.76 15.90 16.94
CA GLY A 189 -14.43 14.88 17.75
C GLY A 189 -13.53 13.67 18.01
N LYS A 190 -14.01 12.71 18.79
CA LYS A 190 -13.28 11.52 19.25
C LYS A 190 -11.88 11.83 19.78
N GLY A 191 -11.78 12.91 20.54
CA GLY A 191 -10.54 13.36 21.15
C GLY A 191 -9.55 14.01 20.18
N ARG A 192 -9.97 14.44 18.98
CA ARG A 192 -9.06 15.12 18.03
C ARG A 192 -9.74 16.19 17.19
N ALA A 193 -8.96 17.16 16.75
CA ALA A 193 -9.29 18.16 15.75
C ALA A 193 -8.14 18.18 14.75
N ILE A 194 -8.28 17.44 13.66
CA ILE A 194 -7.22 17.26 12.66
C ILE A 194 -7.64 17.82 11.30
N LEU A 195 -6.66 18.14 10.46
CA LEU A 195 -6.95 18.39 9.05
C LEU A 195 -7.69 17.16 8.51
N SER A 196 -8.84 17.44 7.92
CA SER A 196 -9.52 16.42 7.14
C SER A 196 -8.82 16.37 5.79
N ASP A 197 -7.94 15.40 5.62
CA ASP A 197 -7.30 15.09 4.33
C ASP A 197 -8.33 14.71 3.25
N ALA A 198 -9.60 14.53 3.65
CA ALA A 198 -10.73 14.34 2.76
C ALA A 198 -10.90 15.55 1.83
N MET A 199 -10.19 15.50 0.69
CA MET A 199 -10.78 15.94 -0.56
C MET A 199 -11.98 15.03 -0.80
N GLY A 200 -13.09 15.32 -0.14
CA GLY A 200 -14.40 14.96 -0.62
C GLY A 200 -14.93 16.10 -1.48
N LEU A 201 -16.17 15.99 -1.91
CA LEU A 201 -16.90 17.16 -2.36
C LEU A 201 -16.88 18.24 -1.28
N LYS A 202 -16.82 19.51 -1.67
CA LYS A 202 -16.94 20.64 -0.75
C LYS A 202 -18.23 20.51 0.08
N PRO A 203 -18.23 20.86 1.37
CA PRO A 203 -19.47 20.96 2.14
C PRO A 203 -20.46 21.95 1.52
N CYS A 204 -21.73 21.59 1.46
CA CYS A 204 -22.77 22.52 1.03
C CYS A 204 -22.95 23.62 2.09
N VAL A 205 -22.90 24.90 1.68
CA VAL A 205 -23.08 26.06 2.57
C VAL A 205 -24.53 26.17 3.05
N ASP A 206 -25.48 26.02 2.14
CA ASP A 206 -26.91 25.97 2.43
C ASP A 206 -27.60 25.03 1.45
N THR A 207 -28.42 24.11 1.95
CA THR A 207 -29.17 23.14 1.12
C THR A 207 -30.53 23.67 0.64
N THR A 208 -30.90 24.90 1.03
CA THR A 208 -32.24 25.50 0.84
C THR A 208 -32.27 26.81 0.03
N ILE A 209 -31.12 27.44 -0.28
CA ILE A 209 -31.01 28.75 -0.96
C ILE A 209 -30.33 28.63 -2.34
N ALA A 210 -30.55 29.65 -3.19
CA ALA A 210 -29.95 29.87 -4.52
C ALA A 210 -28.51 29.31 -4.64
N ASN A 211 -28.45 28.16 -5.31
CA ASN A 211 -27.27 27.45 -5.82
C ASN A 211 -26.28 26.85 -4.81
N CYS A 212 -26.50 26.81 -3.49
CA CYS A 212 -25.45 26.39 -2.51
C CYS A 212 -24.08 27.07 -2.74
N GLU A 213 -24.05 28.26 -3.35
CA GLU A 213 -22.83 28.93 -3.86
C GLU A 213 -22.03 28.13 -4.90
N LEU A 214 -22.65 27.14 -5.53
CA LEU A 214 -22.11 26.32 -6.59
C LEU A 214 -22.41 26.93 -7.97
N THR A 215 -21.47 26.74 -8.90
CA THR A 215 -21.75 26.93 -10.33
C THR A 215 -22.60 25.77 -10.84
N GLU A 216 -23.33 25.99 -11.94
CA GLU A 216 -24.20 24.96 -12.52
C GLU A 216 -23.41 23.68 -12.87
N ASN A 217 -23.96 22.51 -12.54
CA ASN A 217 -23.34 21.19 -12.71
C ASN A 217 -22.12 20.88 -11.84
N THR A 218 -21.91 21.64 -10.76
CA THR A 218 -20.93 21.28 -9.73
C THR A 218 -21.62 20.65 -8.53
N TYR A 219 -20.85 19.97 -7.68
CA TYR A 219 -21.38 19.13 -6.61
C TYR A 219 -20.80 19.49 -5.24
N CYS A 220 -21.64 19.43 -4.22
CA CYS A 220 -21.27 19.55 -2.80
C CYS A 220 -21.85 18.39 -2.00
N ILE A 221 -21.36 18.18 -0.77
CA ILE A 221 -21.91 17.21 0.17
C ILE A 221 -22.49 17.91 1.40
N SER A 222 -23.71 17.56 1.79
CA SER A 222 -24.27 18.00 3.06
C SER A 222 -23.70 17.15 4.19
N LEU A 223 -22.85 17.72 5.04
CA LEU A 223 -22.21 16.99 6.14
C LEU A 223 -23.21 16.48 7.20
N ALA A 224 -24.35 17.16 7.37
CA ALA A 224 -25.37 16.76 8.33
C ALA A 224 -26.18 15.54 7.87
N SER A 225 -26.39 15.39 6.56
CA SER A 225 -27.19 14.31 5.99
C SER A 225 -26.37 13.29 5.20
N ASN A 226 -25.09 13.56 4.96
CA ASN A 226 -24.22 12.84 4.05
C ASN A 226 -24.87 12.60 2.68
N LYS A 227 -25.58 13.59 2.14
CA LYS A 227 -26.18 13.52 0.79
C LYS A 227 -25.45 14.45 -0.16
N ILE A 228 -25.38 14.06 -1.42
CA ILE A 228 -24.76 14.87 -2.47
C ILE A 228 -25.81 15.80 -3.08
N TYR A 229 -25.44 17.05 -3.31
CA TYR A 229 -26.27 18.04 -3.98
C TYR A 229 -25.56 18.55 -5.21
N LYS A 230 -26.34 18.81 -6.26
CA LYS A 230 -25.90 19.36 -7.53
C LYS A 230 -26.38 20.81 -7.65
N GLY A 231 -25.46 21.72 -7.98
CA GLY A 231 -25.77 23.10 -8.32
C GLY A 231 -26.57 23.19 -9.63
N SER A 232 -27.70 23.89 -9.58
CA SER A 232 -28.55 24.22 -10.74
C SER A 232 -28.80 25.72 -10.80
N SER A 233 -29.43 26.23 -11.87
CA SER A 233 -29.75 27.67 -11.97
C SER A 233 -30.80 28.17 -10.97
N GLY A 234 -31.56 27.26 -10.35
CA GLY A 234 -32.67 27.59 -9.43
C GLY A 234 -32.45 27.17 -7.97
N GLY A 235 -31.22 26.79 -7.58
CA GLY A 235 -30.99 26.13 -6.28
C GLY A 235 -30.11 24.91 -6.39
N CYS A 236 -30.13 24.09 -5.35
CA CYS A 236 -29.51 22.78 -5.33
C CYS A 236 -30.55 21.68 -5.41
N THR A 237 -30.26 20.66 -6.22
CA THR A 237 -31.05 19.44 -6.28
C THR A 237 -30.26 18.31 -5.66
N MET A 238 -30.88 17.56 -4.75
CA MET A 238 -30.27 16.35 -4.20
C MET A 238 -30.03 15.34 -5.33
N GLU A 239 -28.81 14.80 -5.38
CA GLU A 239 -28.42 13.78 -6.34
C GLU A 239 -28.73 12.40 -5.73
N SER A 240 -29.73 11.71 -6.27
CA SER A 240 -30.10 10.37 -5.81
C SER A 240 -29.09 9.34 -6.31
N ILE A 241 -28.54 8.55 -5.39
CA ILE A 241 -27.52 7.54 -5.65
C ILE A 241 -28.00 6.24 -5.03
N ALA A 242 -28.29 5.26 -5.89
CA ALA A 242 -28.80 3.98 -5.44
C ALA A 242 -27.82 3.28 -4.50
N SER A 243 -28.35 2.56 -3.51
CA SER A 243 -27.54 1.80 -2.54
C SER A 243 -26.59 0.81 -3.25
N GLY A 244 -25.31 0.82 -2.85
CA GLY A 244 -24.22 0.04 -3.46
C GLY A 244 -23.69 0.60 -4.79
N SER A 245 -24.29 1.66 -5.33
CA SER A 245 -23.79 2.27 -6.57
C SER A 245 -22.63 3.22 -6.28
N LEU A 246 -21.58 3.12 -7.10
CA LEU A 246 -20.45 4.04 -7.07
C LEU A 246 -20.71 5.26 -7.96
N VAL A 247 -20.39 6.43 -7.45
CA VAL A 247 -20.35 7.67 -8.20
C VAL A 247 -18.97 8.31 -8.08
N PHE A 248 -18.50 8.85 -9.20
CA PHE A 248 -17.17 9.40 -9.35
C PHE A 248 -17.31 10.89 -9.63
N PHE A 249 -16.51 11.71 -8.96
CA PHE A 249 -16.42 13.12 -9.25
C PHE A 249 -14.97 13.48 -9.53
N ARG A 250 -14.74 14.15 -10.66
CA ARG A 250 -13.44 14.65 -11.10
C ARG A 250 -13.29 16.11 -10.71
N GLN A 251 -12.14 16.48 -10.17
CA GLN A 251 -11.81 17.87 -9.87
C GLN A 251 -11.43 18.60 -11.18
N VAL A 252 -12.05 19.74 -11.43
CA VAL A 252 -11.82 20.58 -12.61
C VAL A 252 -10.98 21.77 -12.22
N GLY A 253 -9.88 22.03 -12.93
CA GLY A 253 -8.90 23.04 -12.54
C GLY A 253 -7.70 22.44 -11.82
N ASP A 254 -6.86 23.28 -11.22
CA ASP A 254 -5.73 22.81 -10.43
C ASP A 254 -6.16 22.16 -9.09
N LEU A 255 -5.18 21.68 -8.32
CA LEU A 255 -5.41 21.01 -7.03
C LEU A 255 -6.12 21.90 -6.00
N SER A 256 -6.09 23.23 -6.15
CA SER A 256 -6.78 24.18 -5.26
C SER A 256 -8.26 24.39 -5.63
N SER A 257 -8.69 23.90 -6.79
CA SER A 257 -10.07 24.08 -7.25
C SER A 257 -11.06 23.28 -6.41
N GLU A 258 -12.08 23.93 -5.88
CA GLU A 258 -13.18 23.26 -5.18
C GLU A 258 -14.25 22.70 -6.13
N VAL A 259 -14.04 22.83 -7.44
CA VAL A 259 -15.02 22.47 -8.46
C VAL A 259 -14.88 20.99 -8.83
N PHE A 260 -15.93 20.23 -8.54
CA PHE A 260 -16.04 18.84 -8.94
C PHE A 260 -17.18 18.64 -9.93
N VAL A 261 -16.95 17.82 -10.96
CA VAL A 261 -17.96 17.38 -11.93
C VAL A 261 -18.12 15.87 -11.88
N LYS A 262 -19.35 15.37 -12.02
CA LYS A 262 -19.66 13.94 -11.98
C LYS A 262 -19.19 13.25 -13.27
N GLY A 263 -18.40 12.17 -13.11
CA GLY A 263 -17.96 11.29 -14.20
C GLY A 263 -16.47 10.96 -14.17
N ILE A 264 -16.09 10.00 -15.03
CA ILE A 264 -14.70 9.58 -15.30
C ILE A 264 -14.31 9.99 -16.74
N GLY A 265 -14.86 11.10 -17.24
CA GLY A 265 -14.74 11.50 -18.65
C GLY A 265 -13.32 11.90 -19.06
N GLU A 266 -13.13 12.16 -20.36
CA GLU A 266 -11.87 12.63 -20.96
C GLU A 266 -11.31 13.83 -20.19
N PHE A 267 -10.06 13.73 -19.75
CA PHE A 267 -9.37 14.80 -19.04
C PHE A 267 -9.27 16.04 -19.94
N ALA A 268 -9.79 17.16 -19.45
CA ALA A 268 -9.32 18.43 -19.99
C ALA A 268 -7.86 18.61 -19.54
N PRO A 269 -6.99 19.26 -20.35
CA PRO A 269 -5.61 19.58 -19.94
C PRO A 269 -5.51 20.39 -18.64
N THR A 270 -6.62 20.97 -18.19
CA THR A 270 -6.75 21.77 -16.98
C THR A 270 -7.26 20.99 -15.78
N ASP A 271 -7.59 19.70 -15.90
CA ASP A 271 -8.04 18.89 -14.76
C ASP A 271 -6.85 18.47 -13.90
N SER A 272 -7.03 18.42 -12.59
CA SER A 272 -5.93 18.13 -11.65
C SER A 272 -5.47 16.68 -11.65
N GLY A 273 -6.20 15.79 -12.33
CA GLY A 273 -6.00 14.34 -12.25
C GLY A 273 -6.65 13.69 -11.02
N VAL A 274 -7.28 14.48 -10.13
CA VAL A 274 -7.85 13.99 -8.88
C VAL A 274 -9.34 13.69 -9.01
N TYR A 275 -9.72 12.57 -8.42
CA TYR A 275 -11.09 12.08 -8.29
C TYR A 275 -11.46 11.90 -6.83
N VAL A 276 -12.75 11.84 -6.58
CA VAL A 276 -13.34 11.38 -5.32
C VAL A 276 -14.45 10.38 -5.65
N VAL A 277 -14.53 9.32 -4.87
CA VAL A 277 -15.48 8.22 -5.11
C VAL A 277 -16.40 8.06 -3.92
N TYR A 278 -17.70 8.07 -4.18
CA TYR A 278 -18.72 7.85 -3.16
C TYR A 278 -19.54 6.60 -3.50
N GLU A 279 -19.92 5.86 -2.48
CA GLU A 279 -20.86 4.74 -2.58
C GLU A 279 -22.20 5.13 -1.96
N GLY A 280 -23.30 4.90 -2.69
CA GLY A 280 -24.65 5.11 -2.19
C GLY A 280 -25.03 4.13 -1.10
N GLY A 281 -25.76 4.60 -0.10
CA GLY A 281 -26.35 3.85 1.01
C GLY A 281 -27.88 3.94 0.98
N ALA A 282 -28.52 3.63 2.12
CA ALA A 282 -29.96 3.84 2.28
C ALA A 282 -30.29 5.34 2.30
N ASP A 283 -31.49 5.70 1.82
CA ASP A 283 -32.01 7.07 1.80
C ASP A 283 -31.08 8.10 1.10
N ASP A 284 -30.35 7.67 0.07
CA ASP A 284 -29.38 8.48 -0.69
C ASP A 284 -28.21 9.03 0.15
N VAL A 285 -27.98 8.47 1.34
CA VAL A 285 -26.75 8.74 2.12
C VAL A 285 -25.57 8.19 1.34
N VAL A 286 -24.46 8.91 1.28
CA VAL A 286 -23.23 8.45 0.62
C VAL A 286 -22.10 8.24 1.61
N THR A 287 -21.20 7.32 1.28
CA THR A 287 -19.95 7.10 2.00
C THR A 287 -18.76 7.31 1.07
N LEU A 288 -17.85 8.21 1.44
CA LEU A 288 -16.59 8.43 0.71
C LEU A 288 -15.73 7.16 0.79
N GLN A 289 -15.29 6.67 -0.36
CA GLN A 289 -14.43 5.51 -0.46
C GLN A 289 -12.97 5.92 -0.29
N ARG A 290 -12.21 5.08 0.42
CA ARG A 290 -10.80 5.26 0.80
C ARG A 290 -10.07 3.93 0.68
N ASP A 291 -8.77 3.96 0.43
CA ASP A 291 -7.90 2.77 0.36
C ASP A 291 -8.45 1.65 -0.53
N LYS A 292 -9.12 2.02 -1.62
CA LYS A 292 -9.82 1.10 -2.52
C LYS A 292 -9.52 1.46 -3.95
N SER A 293 -9.45 0.43 -4.79
CA SER A 293 -9.40 0.61 -6.24
C SER A 293 -10.71 0.18 -6.90
N PHE A 294 -11.02 0.78 -8.03
CA PHE A 294 -12.22 0.56 -8.81
C PHE A 294 -11.87 0.48 -10.28
N TYR A 295 -12.53 -0.42 -11.00
CA TYR A 295 -12.41 -0.47 -12.45
C TYR A 295 -13.74 -0.14 -13.09
N VAL A 296 -13.81 0.99 -13.78
CA VAL A 296 -15.03 1.51 -14.40
C VAL A 296 -14.72 2.03 -15.78
N THR A 297 -15.56 1.67 -16.76
CA THR A 297 -15.45 2.14 -18.15
C THR A 297 -14.04 1.99 -18.77
N HIS A 298 -13.32 0.93 -18.39
CA HIS A 298 -11.94 0.62 -18.79
C HIS A 298 -10.83 1.42 -18.10
N THR A 299 -11.17 2.16 -17.05
CA THR A 299 -10.22 2.95 -16.27
C THR A 299 -10.10 2.37 -14.87
N LEU A 300 -8.87 2.08 -14.45
CA LEU A 300 -8.54 1.78 -13.07
C LEU A 300 -8.40 3.09 -12.31
N ILE A 301 -9.12 3.22 -11.20
CA ILE A 301 -9.05 4.34 -10.28
C ILE A 301 -8.62 3.79 -8.93
N SER A 302 -7.58 4.36 -8.32
CA SER A 302 -7.10 3.99 -6.99
C SER A 302 -7.28 5.16 -6.04
N CYS A 303 -7.96 4.93 -4.92
CA CYS A 303 -8.12 5.90 -3.84
C CYS A 303 -7.11 5.62 -2.72
N ASP A 304 -6.50 6.67 -2.18
CA ASP A 304 -5.68 6.61 -0.98
C ASP A 304 -6.54 6.71 0.30
N GLY A 305 -5.89 6.70 1.47
CA GLY A 305 -6.57 6.81 2.77
C GLY A 305 -7.23 8.16 3.00
N SER A 306 -6.84 9.19 2.25
CA SER A 306 -7.47 10.51 2.28
C SER A 306 -8.79 10.54 1.51
N GLY A 307 -9.01 9.59 0.59
CA GLY A 307 -10.17 9.53 -0.31
C GLY A 307 -9.94 10.29 -1.62
N LYS A 308 -8.73 10.84 -1.82
CA LYS A 308 -8.25 11.27 -3.13
C LYS A 308 -8.02 10.02 -3.95
N CYS A 309 -8.53 10.05 -5.17
CA CYS A 309 -8.31 8.97 -6.11
C CYS A 309 -7.64 9.51 -7.36
N HIS A 310 -6.82 8.69 -8.00
CA HIS A 310 -6.20 8.99 -9.28
C HIS A 310 -6.31 7.79 -10.19
N VAL A 311 -5.99 7.99 -11.46
CA VAL A 311 -5.77 6.90 -12.41
C VAL A 311 -4.30 6.51 -12.32
N PRO A 312 -3.95 5.29 -11.87
CA PRO A 312 -2.56 4.87 -11.83
C PRO A 312 -1.93 4.90 -13.23
N GLU A 313 -0.74 5.49 -13.34
CA GLU A 313 -0.05 5.65 -14.63
C GLU A 313 1.08 4.61 -14.78
N PRO A 314 1.13 3.87 -15.91
CA PRO A 314 2.26 3.01 -16.20
C PRO A 314 3.60 3.76 -16.17
N GLY A 315 4.63 3.11 -15.63
CA GLY A 315 6.00 3.65 -15.58
C GLY A 315 6.27 4.64 -14.43
N LYS A 316 5.26 5.04 -13.67
CA LYS A 316 5.42 5.88 -12.48
C LYS A 316 5.65 5.01 -11.24
N ASN A 317 6.80 5.14 -10.59
CA ASN A 317 7.24 4.25 -9.50
C ASN A 317 6.22 4.04 -8.36
N GLY A 318 5.46 5.07 -7.98
CA GLY A 318 4.42 4.94 -6.95
C GLY A 318 3.15 4.21 -7.41
N ASP A 319 2.92 4.16 -8.72
CA ASP A 319 1.75 3.56 -9.34
C ASP A 319 2.02 2.13 -9.82
N MET A 320 3.28 1.75 -10.04
CA MET A 320 3.67 0.42 -10.49
C MET A 320 3.51 -0.66 -9.40
N LYS A 321 2.32 -1.22 -9.29
CA LYS A 321 1.97 -2.28 -8.33
C LYS A 321 0.73 -3.04 -8.78
N ILE A 322 0.31 -3.99 -7.95
CA ILE A 322 -0.94 -4.71 -8.12
C ILE A 322 -2.08 -3.98 -7.39
N TYR A 323 -3.22 -3.86 -8.06
CA TYR A 323 -4.44 -3.25 -7.53
C TYR A 323 -5.57 -4.27 -7.55
N TYR A 324 -6.43 -4.21 -6.54
CA TYR A 324 -7.65 -4.99 -6.49
C TYR A 324 -8.88 -4.10 -6.66
N SER A 325 -9.62 -4.32 -7.74
CA SER A 325 -10.85 -3.60 -8.02
C SER A 325 -11.99 -4.11 -7.15
N SER A 326 -12.42 -3.29 -6.19
CA SER A 326 -13.46 -3.62 -5.24
C SER A 326 -14.82 -3.91 -5.88
N ASN A 327 -15.13 -3.27 -7.03
CA ASN A 327 -16.42 -3.42 -7.70
C ASN A 327 -16.44 -4.57 -8.72
N THR A 328 -15.33 -4.82 -9.43
CA THR A 328 -15.27 -5.92 -10.41
C THR A 328 -14.69 -7.21 -9.84
N LYS A 329 -14.10 -7.14 -8.64
CA LYS A 329 -13.39 -8.27 -7.98
C LYS A 329 -12.26 -8.84 -8.84
N LYS A 330 -11.58 -7.97 -9.60
CA LYS A 330 -10.46 -8.34 -10.49
C LYS A 330 -9.16 -7.72 -10.01
N MET A 331 -8.06 -8.42 -10.28
CA MET A 331 -6.70 -7.95 -10.05
C MET A 331 -6.17 -7.22 -11.29
N PHE A 332 -5.46 -6.12 -11.09
CA PHE A 332 -4.84 -5.31 -12.14
C PHE A 332 -3.39 -5.10 -11.81
N ARG A 333 -2.50 -5.32 -12.77
CA ARG A 333 -1.09 -4.97 -12.66
C ARG A 333 -0.86 -3.68 -13.43
N VAL A 334 -0.38 -2.64 -12.75
CA VAL A 334 0.14 -1.44 -13.42
C VAL A 334 1.64 -1.65 -13.54
N GLY A 335 2.09 -1.93 -14.75
CA GLY A 335 3.49 -2.17 -15.06
C GLY A 335 4.20 -0.91 -15.53
N ARG A 336 5.36 -1.11 -16.16
CA ARG A 336 6.15 -0.02 -16.75
C ARG A 336 5.46 0.62 -17.96
N GLU A 337 4.75 -0.18 -18.74
CA GLU A 337 4.26 0.24 -20.06
C GLU A 337 2.74 0.21 -20.15
N GLU A 338 2.09 -0.66 -19.39
CA GLU A 338 0.64 -0.87 -19.50
C GLU A 338 -0.03 -1.25 -18.17
N VAL A 339 -1.36 -1.16 -18.18
CA VAL A 339 -2.23 -1.69 -17.13
C VAL A 339 -2.84 -2.99 -17.64
N VAL A 340 -2.46 -4.11 -17.02
CA VAL A 340 -2.89 -5.46 -17.42
C VAL A 340 -3.95 -5.97 -16.44
N VAL A 341 -5.06 -6.48 -16.96
CA VAL A 341 -6.00 -7.27 -16.17
C VAL A 341 -5.37 -8.63 -15.94
N MET A 342 -5.10 -8.99 -14.68
CA MET A 342 -4.53 -10.30 -14.37
C MET A 342 -5.61 -11.36 -14.49
N GLU A 343 -5.22 -12.57 -14.91
CA GLU A 343 -6.10 -13.74 -14.86
C GLU A 343 -6.45 -14.07 -13.40
N ASP A 344 -7.67 -14.55 -13.18
CA ASP A 344 -8.10 -14.99 -11.84
C ASP A 344 -7.30 -16.25 -11.45
N ARG A 345 -6.28 -16.06 -10.62
CA ARG A 345 -5.42 -17.14 -10.11
C ARG A 345 -5.56 -17.25 -8.59
N ILE A 346 -5.60 -18.49 -8.11
CA ILE A 346 -5.53 -18.80 -6.68
C ILE A 346 -4.16 -18.36 -6.17
N GLY A 347 -4.09 -17.63 -5.05
CA GLY A 347 -2.85 -17.04 -4.60
C GLY A 347 -3.01 -15.95 -3.55
N ILE A 348 -1.91 -15.28 -3.24
CA ILE A 348 -1.81 -14.13 -2.35
C ILE A 348 -1.17 -12.99 -3.13
N TYR A 349 -1.70 -11.78 -2.96
CA TYR A 349 -1.23 -10.58 -3.61
C TYR A 349 -1.04 -9.48 -2.56
N ASP A 350 0.18 -8.95 -2.45
CA ASP A 350 0.45 -7.74 -1.71
C ASP A 350 0.17 -6.54 -2.63
N VAL A 351 -0.99 -5.92 -2.39
CA VAL A 351 -1.49 -4.77 -3.16
C VAL A 351 -0.94 -3.43 -2.66
N GLY A 352 0.09 -3.46 -1.79
CA GLY A 352 0.68 -2.27 -1.19
C GLY A 352 -0.25 -1.54 -0.22
N LEU A 353 -1.23 -2.24 0.34
CA LEU A 353 -2.04 -1.76 1.46
C LEU A 353 -1.28 -2.08 2.75
N SER A 354 -1.21 -1.11 3.67
CA SER A 354 -0.53 -1.33 4.96
C SER A 354 -1.21 -2.47 5.72
N CYS A 355 -0.42 -3.45 6.14
CA CYS A 355 -0.86 -4.61 6.92
C CYS A 355 -2.01 -5.43 6.27
N LYS A 356 -2.12 -5.44 4.92
CA LYS A 356 -3.20 -6.16 4.22
C LYS A 356 -2.71 -6.85 2.96
N ILE A 357 -3.34 -7.98 2.65
CA ILE A 357 -3.15 -8.75 1.42
C ILE A 357 -4.49 -9.10 0.80
N ILE A 358 -4.49 -9.42 -0.48
CA ILE A 358 -5.61 -10.08 -1.15
C ILE A 358 -5.30 -11.56 -1.27
N LYS A 359 -6.16 -12.40 -0.73
CA LYS A 359 -6.06 -13.85 -0.80
C LYS A 359 -7.17 -14.41 -1.67
N CYS A 360 -6.80 -15.09 -2.73
CA CYS A 360 -7.69 -15.71 -3.69
C CYS A 360 -7.68 -17.24 -3.49
N THR A 361 -8.85 -17.84 -3.34
CA THR A 361 -9.03 -19.26 -3.01
C THR A 361 -10.16 -19.90 -3.85
N GLY A 362 -10.21 -21.24 -3.89
CA GLY A 362 -11.35 -21.97 -4.45
C GLY A 362 -11.44 -22.04 -5.99
N SER A 363 -12.49 -22.73 -6.46
CA SER A 363 -12.88 -22.83 -7.87
C SER A 363 -14.42 -22.78 -7.95
N PRO A 364 -15.04 -21.66 -8.40
CA PRO A 364 -14.41 -20.47 -8.99
C PRO A 364 -13.52 -19.72 -7.99
N VAL A 365 -12.56 -18.95 -8.52
CA VAL A 365 -11.63 -18.17 -7.70
C VAL A 365 -12.38 -17.05 -6.99
N GLU A 366 -12.30 -17.00 -5.67
CA GLU A 366 -12.84 -15.95 -4.82
C GLU A 366 -11.72 -15.25 -4.07
N CYS A 367 -11.65 -13.92 -4.21
CA CYS A 367 -10.62 -13.09 -3.60
C CYS A 367 -11.18 -12.26 -2.43
N VAL A 368 -10.56 -12.41 -1.27
CA VAL A 368 -10.90 -11.68 -0.05
C VAL A 368 -9.70 -10.88 0.44
N GLU A 369 -9.96 -9.72 1.03
CA GLU A 369 -8.96 -8.93 1.74
C GLU A 369 -8.75 -9.59 3.11
N GLU A 370 -7.50 -9.87 3.46
CA GLU A 370 -7.12 -10.36 4.79
C GLU A 370 -6.14 -9.38 5.44
N ASP A 371 -6.41 -9.05 6.70
CA ASP A 371 -5.46 -8.33 7.55
C ASP A 371 -4.27 -9.24 7.88
N LEU A 372 -3.07 -8.67 7.80
CA LEU A 372 -1.84 -9.31 8.24
C LEU A 372 -1.73 -9.21 9.77
N ILE A 373 -1.23 -10.29 10.36
CA ILE A 373 -0.98 -10.35 11.80
C ILE A 373 0.50 -9.97 12.04
N ASP A 374 0.74 -8.90 12.78
CA ASP A 374 2.09 -8.43 13.16
C ASP A 374 2.61 -9.17 14.41
N ASP A 375 2.85 -10.49 14.35
CA ASP A 375 3.56 -11.23 15.43
C ASP A 375 4.07 -12.61 14.99
N LEU A 376 5.35 -12.96 15.23
CA LEU A 376 5.89 -14.32 15.00
C LEU A 376 5.46 -15.35 16.04
N ALA A 377 5.05 -14.91 17.24
CA ALA A 377 4.39 -15.80 18.19
C ALA A 377 3.07 -16.33 17.61
N ALA A 378 2.61 -15.84 16.45
CA ALA A 378 1.38 -16.23 15.79
C ALA A 378 1.31 -17.66 15.23
N CYS A 379 2.29 -18.54 15.39
CA CYS A 379 2.08 -19.96 15.10
C CYS A 379 1.96 -20.82 16.37
N ASP A 380 1.62 -20.24 17.51
CA ASP A 380 1.49 -20.91 18.81
C ASP A 380 0.17 -21.67 19.03
N SER A 381 -0.78 -21.62 18.08
CA SER A 381 -2.10 -22.22 18.24
C SER A 381 -2.76 -22.67 16.93
N THR A 382 -3.71 -23.61 17.02
CA THR A 382 -4.38 -24.21 15.86
C THR A 382 -5.32 -23.27 15.11
N ASP A 383 -5.86 -22.25 15.77
CA ASP A 383 -6.72 -21.21 15.16
C ASP A 383 -5.93 -20.31 14.20
N LYS A 384 -4.60 -20.32 14.31
CA LYS A 384 -3.69 -19.58 13.43
C LYS A 384 -3.20 -20.42 12.24
N ASN A 385 -3.63 -21.68 12.12
CA ASN A 385 -3.31 -22.51 10.96
C ASN A 385 -3.80 -21.86 9.66
N GLY A 386 -2.90 -21.72 8.69
CA GLY A 386 -3.19 -21.15 7.38
C GLY A 386 -3.29 -19.63 7.34
N LYS A 387 -3.10 -18.98 8.49
CA LYS A 387 -2.95 -17.52 8.57
C LYS A 387 -1.60 -17.10 8.02
N ILE A 388 -1.60 -15.90 7.46
CA ILE A 388 -0.43 -15.28 6.87
C ILE A 388 0.03 -14.18 7.82
N TYR A 389 1.31 -14.19 8.15
CA TYR A 389 1.95 -13.15 8.94
C TYR A 389 3.20 -12.66 8.23
N VAL A 390 3.67 -11.49 8.61
CA VAL A 390 4.85 -10.86 8.02
C VAL A 390 5.94 -10.67 9.06
N GLU A 391 7.17 -11.05 8.75
CA GLU A 391 8.36 -10.74 9.55
C GLU A 391 9.49 -10.34 8.63
N SER A 392 10.10 -9.19 8.91
CA SER A 392 11.22 -8.67 8.11
C SER A 392 10.92 -8.66 6.60
N TYR A 393 9.68 -8.28 6.25
CA TYR A 393 9.15 -8.26 4.89
C TYR A 393 9.06 -9.65 4.21
N VAL A 394 9.11 -10.73 4.98
CA VAL A 394 8.84 -12.09 4.52
C VAL A 394 7.47 -12.51 5.04
N TYR A 395 6.62 -12.95 4.13
CA TYR A 395 5.33 -13.55 4.42
C TYR A 395 5.50 -15.04 4.69
N TYR A 396 4.85 -15.49 5.74
CA TYR A 396 4.88 -16.87 6.19
C TYR A 396 3.46 -17.41 6.33
N ILE A 397 3.29 -18.70 6.03
CA ILE A 397 2.09 -19.46 6.37
C ILE A 397 2.33 -20.12 7.72
N CYS A 398 1.45 -19.87 8.69
CA CYS A 398 1.47 -20.62 9.93
C CYS A 398 0.96 -22.05 9.76
N LYS A 399 1.72 -23.00 10.30
CA LYS A 399 1.27 -24.34 10.61
C LYS A 399 1.67 -24.70 12.04
N TYR A 400 0.67 -24.90 12.88
CA TYR A 400 0.82 -25.38 14.23
C TYR A 400 1.31 -26.83 14.22
N ASP A 401 2.44 -27.07 14.90
CA ASP A 401 2.98 -28.40 15.12
C ASP A 401 2.75 -28.78 16.58
N THR A 402 1.87 -29.76 16.82
CA THR A 402 1.56 -30.24 18.18
C THR A 402 2.77 -30.80 18.94
N THR A 403 3.87 -31.12 18.24
CA THR A 403 5.10 -31.67 18.85
C THR A 403 6.07 -30.59 19.31
N ASN A 404 5.88 -29.34 18.86
CA ASN A 404 6.73 -28.20 19.15
C ASN A 404 5.87 -27.13 19.84
N THR A 405 6.26 -26.64 21.02
CA THR A 405 5.49 -25.59 21.73
C THR A 405 5.45 -24.25 21.00
N VAL A 406 6.17 -24.11 19.88
CA VAL A 406 6.16 -22.98 18.96
C VAL A 406 5.95 -23.56 17.55
N GLY A 407 4.85 -23.22 16.87
CA GLY A 407 4.56 -23.79 15.56
C GLY A 407 5.61 -23.44 14.50
N THR A 408 5.58 -24.19 13.41
CA THR A 408 6.52 -24.00 12.29
C THR A 408 5.87 -23.12 11.24
N GLY A 409 6.35 -21.89 11.08
CA GLY A 409 6.02 -21.07 9.91
C GLY A 409 6.75 -21.58 8.67
N THR A 410 6.06 -21.63 7.53
CA THR A 410 6.69 -21.88 6.22
C THR A 410 6.73 -20.57 5.45
N PRO A 411 7.92 -20.03 5.08
CA PRO A 411 7.99 -18.83 4.27
C PRO A 411 7.39 -19.10 2.89
N ILE A 412 6.68 -18.13 2.31
CA ILE A 412 6.08 -18.29 0.97
C ILE A 412 6.36 -17.14 0.03
N LEU A 413 6.46 -15.91 0.53
CA LEU A 413 6.69 -14.73 -0.27
C LEU A 413 7.70 -13.86 0.46
N ARG A 414 8.83 -13.56 -0.18
CA ARG A 414 9.84 -12.66 0.36
C ARG A 414 9.80 -11.35 -0.40
N VAL A 415 9.42 -10.27 0.27
CA VAL A 415 9.49 -8.91 -0.27
C VAL A 415 10.81 -8.31 0.19
N SER A 416 11.87 -8.44 -0.61
CA SER A 416 13.14 -7.80 -0.28
C SER A 416 13.30 -6.49 -1.04
N PRO A 417 13.47 -5.34 -0.37
CA PRO A 417 13.80 -4.09 -1.05
C PRO A 417 15.25 -4.03 -1.58
N ALA A 418 16.10 -5.04 -1.31
CA ALA A 418 17.55 -4.95 -1.56
C ALA A 418 18.27 -6.25 -1.96
N ALA A 419 17.57 -7.38 -2.13
CA ALA A 419 18.23 -8.65 -2.47
C ALA A 419 17.91 -9.10 -3.91
N THR A 420 18.70 -8.61 -4.85
CA THR A 420 19.19 -9.43 -5.98
C THR A 420 19.71 -10.78 -5.47
N PRO A 421 19.55 -11.89 -6.22
CA PRO A 421 19.38 -11.86 -7.67
C PRO A 421 17.98 -12.12 -8.23
N ASP A 422 17.05 -12.76 -7.53
CA ASP A 422 15.83 -13.25 -8.22
C ASP A 422 14.51 -12.83 -7.60
N PRO A 423 13.72 -11.99 -8.28
CA PRO A 423 12.37 -11.69 -7.85
C PRO A 423 11.43 -12.86 -8.09
N THR A 424 11.64 -13.64 -9.15
CA THR A 424 10.72 -14.70 -9.56
C THR A 424 11.29 -16.09 -9.27
N SER A 425 10.58 -16.86 -8.46
CA SER A 425 10.94 -18.22 -8.06
C SER A 425 9.70 -19.09 -7.87
N TYR A 426 9.90 -20.39 -7.70
CA TYR A 426 8.83 -21.38 -7.64
C TYR A 426 9.02 -22.30 -6.43
N ARG A 427 7.94 -22.62 -5.74
CA ARG A 427 7.94 -23.46 -4.55
C ARG A 427 6.97 -24.60 -4.72
N LYS A 428 7.40 -25.83 -4.40
CA LYS A 428 6.48 -26.96 -4.29
C LYS A 428 5.75 -26.86 -2.96
N LEU A 429 4.42 -26.80 -3.00
CA LEU A 429 3.58 -26.89 -1.80
C LEU A 429 2.94 -28.27 -1.72
N GLY A 430 3.11 -28.91 -0.56
CA GLY A 430 2.43 -30.15 -0.25
C GLY A 430 0.92 -29.91 -0.06
N GLN A 431 0.11 -30.89 -0.43
CA GLN A 431 -1.35 -30.89 -0.34
C GLN A 431 -1.90 -30.29 0.97
N GLU A 432 -1.27 -30.61 2.10
CA GLU A 432 -1.68 -30.08 3.40
C GLU A 432 -1.61 -28.55 3.47
N PHE A 433 -0.50 -27.95 3.02
CA PHE A 433 -0.33 -26.50 3.01
C PHE A 433 -1.20 -25.84 1.95
N THR A 434 -1.30 -26.45 0.76
CA THR A 434 -2.15 -25.92 -0.31
C THR A 434 -3.62 -25.90 0.12
N ASN A 435 -4.11 -26.95 0.78
CA ASN A 435 -5.49 -26.98 1.29
C ASN A 435 -5.67 -25.97 2.42
N LEU A 436 -4.70 -25.91 3.33
CA LEU A 436 -4.77 -25.05 4.50
C LEU A 436 -4.87 -23.56 4.11
N VAL A 437 -4.14 -23.14 3.08
CA VAL A 437 -4.11 -21.72 2.67
C VAL A 437 -5.07 -21.42 1.55
N PHE A 438 -5.15 -22.28 0.55
CA PHE A 438 -5.86 -21.98 -0.70
C PHE A 438 -7.16 -22.78 -0.88
N GLY A 439 -7.47 -23.71 0.03
CA GLY A 439 -8.61 -24.61 -0.09
C GLY A 439 -8.47 -25.64 -1.21
N VAL A 440 -7.25 -25.85 -1.71
CA VAL A 440 -6.94 -26.77 -2.81
C VAL A 440 -6.37 -28.08 -2.26
N ASN A 441 -7.07 -29.18 -2.49
CA ASN A 441 -6.75 -30.51 -1.93
C ASN A 441 -5.76 -31.31 -2.79
N GLU A 442 -4.72 -30.69 -3.30
CA GLU A 442 -3.65 -31.32 -4.09
C GLU A 442 -2.31 -30.62 -3.89
N ASN A 443 -1.22 -31.27 -4.27
CA ASN A 443 0.08 -30.61 -4.36
C ASN A 443 -0.02 -29.46 -5.37
N ALA A 444 0.76 -28.40 -5.19
CA ALA A 444 0.76 -27.26 -6.09
C ALA A 444 2.16 -26.71 -6.35
N LEU A 445 2.35 -26.09 -7.51
CA LEU A 445 3.50 -25.25 -7.80
C LEU A 445 3.11 -23.80 -7.60
N LEU A 446 3.73 -23.13 -6.64
CA LEU A 446 3.52 -21.72 -6.34
C LEU A 446 4.58 -20.89 -7.06
N LYS A 447 4.19 -19.98 -7.96
CA LYS A 447 5.07 -18.93 -8.48
C LYS A 447 5.08 -17.79 -7.48
N VAL A 448 6.27 -17.39 -7.04
CA VAL A 448 6.51 -16.32 -6.08
C VAL A 448 7.26 -15.21 -6.81
N ASP A 449 6.67 -14.02 -6.84
CA ASP A 449 7.29 -12.83 -7.39
C ASP A 449 7.47 -11.78 -6.30
N GLY A 450 8.71 -11.59 -5.85
CA GLY A 450 9.07 -10.62 -4.81
C GLY A 450 9.08 -9.17 -5.31
N THR A 451 9.20 -8.93 -6.62
CA THR A 451 9.18 -7.57 -7.20
C THR A 451 7.76 -7.09 -7.37
N GLU A 452 6.91 -7.90 -8.00
CA GLU A 452 5.49 -7.62 -8.17
C GLU A 452 4.65 -7.97 -6.93
N LYS A 453 5.30 -8.58 -5.93
CA LYS A 453 4.79 -8.93 -4.60
C LYS A 453 3.54 -9.82 -4.61
N TYR A 454 3.63 -10.98 -5.25
CA TYR A 454 2.56 -11.99 -5.20
C TYR A 454 3.10 -13.42 -5.10
N ALA A 455 2.22 -14.33 -4.71
CA ALA A 455 2.45 -15.76 -4.77
C ALA A 455 1.19 -16.47 -5.29
N ILE A 456 1.26 -17.07 -6.47
CA ILE A 456 0.09 -17.68 -7.16
C ILE A 456 0.32 -19.15 -7.50
N ILE A 457 -0.75 -19.94 -7.44
CA ILE A 457 -0.75 -21.32 -7.92
C ILE A 457 -0.73 -21.32 -9.45
N MET A 458 0.24 -22.02 -10.02
CA MET A 458 0.42 -22.17 -11.45
C MET A 458 -0.07 -23.53 -11.93
N ASP A 459 -0.57 -23.58 -13.16
CA ASP A 459 -0.75 -24.85 -13.86
C ASP A 459 0.63 -25.41 -14.24
N THR A 460 1.04 -26.47 -13.55
CA THR A 460 2.36 -27.06 -13.80
C THR A 460 2.44 -27.74 -15.16
N LYS A 461 3.39 -27.31 -15.97
CA LYS A 461 3.67 -27.85 -17.31
C LYS A 461 5.08 -28.43 -17.40
N VAL A 462 5.33 -29.23 -18.44
CA VAL A 462 6.67 -29.75 -18.77
C VAL A 462 7.70 -28.60 -18.89
N GLY A 463 8.85 -28.75 -18.22
CA GLY A 463 9.97 -27.81 -18.29
C GLY A 463 10.64 -27.58 -16.93
N TYR A 464 11.39 -26.49 -16.83
CA TYR A 464 12.16 -26.13 -15.64
C TYR A 464 11.55 -24.90 -14.94
N TYR A 465 11.76 -24.81 -13.63
CA TYR A 465 11.33 -23.72 -12.77
C TYR A 465 12.44 -23.39 -11.76
N ASN A 466 12.66 -22.11 -11.47
CA ASN A 466 13.66 -21.66 -10.50
C ASN A 466 13.21 -21.97 -9.05
N ASN A 467 13.93 -22.78 -8.28
CA ASN A 467 13.45 -23.22 -6.96
C ASN A 467 13.66 -22.15 -5.87
N ALA A 468 12.56 -21.70 -5.25
CA ALA A 468 12.54 -20.69 -4.19
C ALA A 468 13.15 -21.16 -2.84
N ASP A 469 13.28 -22.47 -2.63
CA ASP A 469 13.79 -23.04 -1.38
C ASP A 469 15.32 -23.10 -1.30
N VAL A 470 16.01 -22.75 -2.39
CA VAL A 470 17.47 -22.78 -2.42
C VAL A 470 18.04 -21.46 -1.93
N GLY A 471 18.72 -21.51 -0.78
CA GLY A 471 19.46 -20.37 -0.27
C GLY A 471 20.55 -19.91 -1.24
N SER A 472 20.93 -18.63 -1.18
CA SER A 472 21.97 -18.06 -2.03
C SER A 472 23.28 -18.86 -1.95
N GLY A 473 23.78 -19.35 -3.08
CA GLY A 473 25.15 -19.88 -3.18
C GLY A 473 25.31 -21.39 -3.39
N TYR A 474 24.24 -22.16 -3.63
CA TYR A 474 24.36 -23.60 -3.90
C TYR A 474 23.56 -24.02 -5.15
N PRO A 475 24.19 -24.70 -6.14
CA PRO A 475 23.48 -25.21 -7.31
C PRO A 475 22.61 -26.44 -7.01
N GLU A 476 22.76 -27.06 -5.84
CA GLU A 476 21.98 -28.22 -5.43
C GLU A 476 20.51 -27.84 -5.28
N LYS A 477 19.62 -28.56 -5.99
CA LYS A 477 18.16 -28.33 -6.00
C LYS A 477 17.69 -26.98 -6.53
N ALA A 478 18.56 -26.22 -7.21
CA ALA A 478 18.27 -24.88 -7.72
C ALA A 478 17.14 -24.85 -8.77
N LEU A 479 16.81 -25.99 -9.38
CA LEU A 479 15.71 -26.11 -10.32
C LEU A 479 14.67 -27.13 -9.83
N ILE A 480 13.41 -26.90 -10.19
CA ILE A 480 12.35 -27.91 -10.20
C ILE A 480 12.12 -28.27 -11.67
N TYR A 481 12.27 -29.53 -12.04
CA TYR A 481 12.04 -30.02 -13.40
C TYR A 481 10.84 -30.96 -13.44
N CYS A 482 9.94 -30.72 -14.38
CA CYS A 482 8.76 -31.54 -14.61
C CYS A 482 8.87 -32.22 -15.98
N ASP A 483 8.85 -33.55 -16.00
CA ASP A 483 8.95 -34.34 -17.24
C ASP A 483 7.60 -34.50 -17.97
N GLN A 484 6.50 -34.28 -17.24
CA GLN A 484 5.12 -34.25 -17.71
C GLN A 484 4.37 -33.06 -17.08
N ASP A 485 3.18 -32.77 -17.60
CA ASP A 485 2.28 -31.82 -16.95
C ASP A 485 1.87 -32.35 -15.55
N GLY A 486 1.66 -31.43 -14.60
CA GLY A 486 1.29 -31.74 -13.22
C GLY A 486 2.47 -31.81 -12.25
N ILE A 487 2.25 -31.34 -11.02
CA ILE A 487 3.30 -31.15 -10.01
C ILE A 487 3.89 -32.45 -9.44
N ASP A 488 3.12 -33.55 -9.49
CA ASP A 488 3.57 -34.86 -9.02
C ASP A 488 4.66 -35.46 -9.92
N ASN A 489 4.80 -34.93 -11.14
CA ASN A 489 5.82 -35.29 -12.11
C ASN A 489 7.07 -34.40 -12.04
N CYS A 490 7.21 -33.63 -10.96
CA CYS A 490 8.30 -32.67 -10.80
C CYS A 490 9.30 -33.08 -9.72
N GLU A 491 10.58 -32.98 -10.05
CA GLU A 491 11.69 -33.29 -9.16
C GLU A 491 12.60 -32.07 -8.96
N GLU A 492 13.12 -31.90 -7.75
CA GLU A 492 14.17 -30.92 -7.50
C GLU A 492 15.51 -31.46 -8.03
N MET A 493 16.24 -30.63 -8.75
CA MET A 493 17.50 -31.04 -9.38
C MET A 493 18.59 -30.00 -9.25
N THR A 494 19.83 -30.47 -9.30
CA THR A 494 21.01 -29.61 -9.34
C THR A 494 21.07 -28.87 -10.67
N ALA A 495 21.20 -27.55 -10.62
CA ALA A 495 21.43 -26.74 -11.81
C ALA A 495 22.87 -26.90 -12.31
N VAL A 496 23.01 -27.09 -13.62
CA VAL A 496 24.27 -26.86 -14.34
C VAL A 496 24.23 -25.45 -14.95
N SER A 497 25.37 -24.77 -15.04
CA SER A 497 25.45 -23.49 -15.75
C SER A 497 24.93 -23.64 -17.19
N GLY A 498 24.00 -22.79 -17.60
CA GLY A 498 23.33 -22.92 -18.89
C GLY A 498 21.95 -22.26 -18.93
N TYR A 499 21.21 -22.54 -20.00
CA TYR A 499 19.87 -22.00 -20.23
C TYR A 499 18.86 -23.14 -20.24
N TYR A 500 17.73 -22.93 -19.57
CA TYR A 500 16.68 -23.92 -19.40
C TYR A 500 15.34 -23.38 -19.90
N LYS A 501 14.56 -24.25 -20.53
CA LYS A 501 13.22 -23.91 -20.99
C LYS A 501 12.28 -23.78 -19.78
N LEU A 502 11.71 -22.60 -19.58
CA LEU A 502 10.67 -22.39 -18.57
C LEU A 502 9.46 -23.27 -18.88
N GLY A 503 8.89 -23.91 -17.84
CA GLY A 503 7.72 -24.76 -18.02
C GLY A 503 6.49 -24.00 -18.51
N GLY A 504 5.75 -24.61 -19.45
CA GLY A 504 4.52 -24.04 -20.02
C GLY A 504 4.73 -23.08 -21.19
N SER A 505 5.97 -22.76 -21.54
CA SER A 505 6.31 -22.07 -22.77
C SER A 505 5.96 -22.93 -23.99
N ALA A 506 4.83 -22.61 -24.65
CA ALA A 506 4.51 -23.10 -25.99
C ALA A 506 5.55 -22.57 -27.01
N ASP A 507 5.36 -22.86 -28.31
CA ASP A 507 6.35 -22.68 -29.40
C ASP A 507 7.02 -21.28 -29.51
N SER A 508 6.50 -20.27 -28.81
CA SER A 508 7.18 -19.00 -28.52
C SER A 508 7.25 -18.79 -27.00
N ALA A 509 8.37 -19.17 -26.38
CA ALA A 509 8.61 -18.92 -24.96
C ALA A 509 8.71 -17.40 -24.71
N SER A 510 8.01 -16.88 -23.69
CA SER A 510 8.15 -15.48 -23.26
C SER A 510 9.32 -15.27 -22.29
N ALA A 511 9.82 -16.36 -21.69
CA ALA A 511 10.95 -16.35 -20.76
C ALA A 511 11.74 -17.67 -20.78
N TYR A 512 12.95 -17.63 -20.26
CA TYR A 512 13.84 -18.77 -20.03
C TYR A 512 14.50 -18.66 -18.65
N ILE A 513 15.12 -19.74 -18.17
CA ILE A 513 15.89 -19.71 -16.92
C ILE A 513 17.37 -19.73 -17.26
N GLN A 514 18.14 -18.75 -16.78
CA GLN A 514 19.59 -18.68 -16.90
C GLN A 514 20.25 -19.09 -15.60
N CYS A 515 20.95 -20.21 -15.60
CA CYS A 515 21.74 -20.63 -14.45
C CYS A 515 23.22 -20.30 -14.64
N SER A 516 23.81 -19.76 -13.57
CA SER A 516 25.24 -19.59 -13.36
C SER A 516 25.72 -20.60 -12.30
N ASN A 517 27.02 -20.54 -11.93
CA ASN A 517 27.55 -21.38 -10.85
C ASN A 517 27.00 -21.02 -9.45
N SER A 518 26.26 -19.91 -9.32
CA SER A 518 25.83 -19.37 -8.03
C SER A 518 24.32 -19.13 -7.89
N ALA A 519 23.59 -19.02 -9.00
CA ALA A 519 22.16 -18.71 -9.00
C ALA A 519 21.53 -19.06 -10.36
N CYS A 520 20.21 -19.25 -10.37
CA CYS A 520 19.38 -19.38 -11.57
C CYS A 520 18.37 -18.24 -11.60
N THR A 521 18.30 -17.50 -12.71
CA THR A 521 17.40 -16.36 -12.87
C THR A 521 16.35 -16.62 -13.96
N GLU A 522 15.11 -16.16 -13.78
CA GLU A 522 14.10 -16.14 -14.86
C GLU A 522 14.31 -14.86 -15.69
N GLU A 523 14.64 -15.02 -16.96
CA GLU A 523 14.90 -13.92 -17.90
C GLU A 523 13.78 -13.89 -18.94
N SER A 524 13.18 -12.72 -19.17
CA SER A 524 12.28 -12.51 -20.30
C SER A 524 13.07 -12.47 -21.60
N PHE A 525 12.50 -13.01 -22.69
CA PHE A 525 13.05 -12.67 -24.00
C PHE A 525 12.77 -11.20 -24.26
N ASP A 526 13.82 -10.41 -24.48
CA ASP A 526 13.67 -9.08 -25.06
C ASP A 526 12.93 -9.23 -26.39
N THR A 527 11.69 -8.76 -26.43
CA THR A 527 10.94 -8.62 -27.68
C THR A 527 11.48 -7.38 -28.37
N TYR A 528 12.46 -7.59 -29.25
CA TYR A 528 12.90 -6.56 -30.17
C TYR A 528 11.82 -6.42 -31.26
N ASP A 529 10.79 -5.62 -30.98
CA ASP A 529 9.72 -5.29 -31.95
C ASP A 529 10.27 -4.64 -33.22
N THR A 530 11.45 -4.03 -33.09
CA THR A 530 12.29 -3.60 -34.20
C THR A 530 13.75 -3.84 -33.81
N CYS A 531 14.59 -4.16 -34.78
CA CYS A 531 16.05 -4.14 -34.57
C CYS A 531 16.57 -2.68 -34.51
N GLU A 532 16.03 -1.84 -33.63
CA GLU A 532 16.45 -0.46 -33.47
C GLU A 532 17.70 -0.38 -32.59
N GLY A 533 18.85 -0.08 -33.21
CA GLY A 533 20.04 0.40 -32.48
C GLY A 533 21.38 -0.17 -32.92
N SER A 534 21.42 -1.24 -33.71
CA SER A 534 22.70 -1.76 -34.25
C SER A 534 22.58 -2.54 -35.55
N PHE A 535 21.51 -2.33 -36.32
CA PHE A 535 21.57 -2.63 -37.74
C PHE A 535 22.54 -1.62 -38.39
N LYS A 536 23.84 -1.98 -38.45
CA LYS A 536 24.58 -1.73 -39.69
C LYS A 536 23.70 -2.38 -40.75
N GLY A 537 22.90 -1.57 -41.44
CA GLY A 537 21.89 -2.04 -42.41
C GLY A 537 22.40 -3.27 -43.13
N LEU A 538 21.57 -4.31 -43.28
CA LEU A 538 21.93 -5.43 -44.15
C LEU A 538 22.50 -4.80 -45.43
N PRO A 539 23.64 -5.30 -45.94
CA PRO A 539 24.22 -4.73 -47.13
C PRO A 539 23.15 -4.61 -48.21
N GLU A 540 23.11 -3.47 -48.90
CA GLU A 540 22.18 -3.29 -50.01
C GLU A 540 22.56 -4.30 -51.11
N CYS A 541 21.57 -4.95 -51.72
CA CYS A 541 21.86 -5.94 -52.76
C CYS A 541 22.46 -5.23 -54.00
N ASP A 542 23.70 -5.55 -54.37
CA ASP A 542 24.38 -4.96 -55.53
C ASP A 542 23.81 -5.47 -56.88
N GLN A 543 23.11 -6.61 -56.84
CA GLN A 543 22.49 -7.27 -57.98
C GLN A 543 21.18 -7.93 -57.51
N ILE A 544 20.06 -7.64 -58.18
CA ILE A 544 18.76 -8.31 -57.92
C ILE A 544 18.25 -9.11 -59.12
N THR A 545 19.02 -9.14 -60.21
CA THR A 545 18.64 -9.76 -61.48
C THR A 545 19.21 -11.16 -61.68
N ASN A 546 20.26 -11.55 -60.96
CA ASN A 546 20.82 -12.89 -61.01
C ASN A 546 20.64 -13.60 -59.65
N PRO A 547 19.71 -14.57 -59.53
CA PRO A 547 19.46 -15.34 -58.30
C PRO A 547 20.67 -16.13 -57.77
N GLU A 548 21.73 -16.29 -58.57
CA GLU A 548 22.94 -17.02 -58.18
C GLU A 548 24.03 -16.09 -57.57
N ASP A 549 23.88 -14.76 -57.70
CA ASP A 549 24.84 -13.75 -57.23
C ASP A 549 24.25 -12.84 -56.14
N VAL A 550 23.18 -13.26 -55.47
CA VAL A 550 22.37 -12.34 -54.66
C VAL A 550 22.97 -12.10 -53.29
N CYS A 551 23.90 -11.16 -53.25
CA CYS A 551 24.10 -10.21 -52.17
C CYS A 551 25.04 -9.12 -52.65
N ARG A 552 26.24 -9.54 -53.01
CA ARG A 552 27.35 -8.75 -53.53
C ARG A 552 28.41 -9.69 -54.06
N GLU A 553 29.29 -9.22 -54.93
CA GLU A 553 30.41 -10.03 -55.41
C GLU A 553 31.26 -10.51 -54.23
N GLY A 554 31.39 -11.83 -54.06
CA GLY A 554 32.11 -12.45 -52.95
C GLY A 554 31.33 -12.62 -51.64
N ALA A 555 30.00 -12.49 -51.65
CA ALA A 555 29.15 -12.87 -50.52
C ALA A 555 29.31 -14.37 -50.19
N ALA A 556 29.42 -14.71 -48.90
CA ALA A 556 29.43 -16.10 -48.49
C ALA A 556 28.04 -16.75 -48.69
N GLU A 557 27.99 -18.06 -48.87
CA GLU A 557 26.73 -18.82 -48.90
C GLU A 557 25.94 -18.58 -47.60
N GLY A 558 24.67 -18.22 -47.72
CA GLY A 558 23.78 -17.84 -46.62
C GLY A 558 23.84 -16.37 -46.17
N GLU A 559 24.65 -15.50 -46.81
CA GLU A 559 24.55 -14.06 -46.54
C GLU A 559 23.22 -13.51 -47.05
N VAL A 560 22.61 -12.60 -46.29
CA VAL A 560 21.34 -11.95 -46.64
C VAL A 560 21.54 -10.46 -46.91
N CYS A 561 20.96 -9.95 -48.00
CA CYS A 561 20.93 -8.54 -48.35
C CYS A 561 19.50 -8.02 -48.42
N TRP A 562 19.34 -6.70 -48.34
CA TRP A 562 18.06 -6.01 -48.52
C TRP A 562 18.04 -5.24 -49.84
N SER A 563 16.99 -5.45 -50.66
CA SER A 563 16.78 -4.64 -51.86
C SER A 563 15.81 -3.49 -51.58
N THR A 564 16.33 -2.27 -51.67
CA THR A 564 15.53 -1.03 -51.59
C THR A 564 14.61 -0.83 -52.80
N ILE A 565 14.87 -1.53 -53.91
CA ILE A 565 14.10 -1.38 -55.16
C ILE A 565 12.74 -2.06 -55.06
N ASN A 566 12.66 -3.21 -54.38
CA ASN A 566 11.43 -4.01 -54.32
C ASN A 566 11.02 -4.43 -52.90
N ASN A 567 11.73 -3.94 -51.87
CA ASN A 567 11.50 -4.24 -50.46
C ASN A 567 11.48 -5.75 -50.16
N LYS A 568 12.47 -6.48 -50.68
CA LYS A 568 12.63 -7.93 -50.43
C LYS A 568 14.03 -8.26 -49.93
N PHE A 569 14.10 -9.37 -49.17
CA PHE A 569 15.35 -10.01 -48.78
C PHE A 569 15.79 -11.02 -49.84
N TYR A 570 17.11 -11.16 -49.97
CA TYR A 570 17.72 -12.17 -50.83
C TYR A 570 18.89 -12.81 -50.09
N GLU A 571 19.10 -14.10 -50.32
CA GLU A 571 20.16 -14.91 -49.71
C GLU A 571 21.09 -15.46 -50.79
N SER A 572 22.40 -15.36 -50.60
CA SER A 572 23.38 -15.88 -51.56
C SER A 572 23.57 -17.39 -51.42
N GLY A 573 23.66 -18.10 -52.54
CA GLY A 573 24.17 -19.48 -52.58
C GLY A 573 23.14 -20.60 -52.40
N GLU A 574 21.90 -20.34 -52.02
CA GLU A 574 20.83 -21.35 -52.05
C GLU A 574 19.60 -20.91 -52.86
N PHE A 575 19.18 -21.78 -53.77
CA PHE A 575 17.90 -21.69 -54.46
C PHE A 575 16.78 -22.04 -53.45
N LEU A 576 16.40 -21.08 -52.61
CA LEU A 576 15.38 -21.26 -51.57
C LEU A 576 13.96 -21.39 -52.17
N ASP A 577 13.36 -22.56 -51.96
CA ASP A 577 11.94 -22.81 -52.21
C ASP A 577 11.10 -22.09 -51.14
N LEU A 578 10.31 -21.10 -51.57
CA LEU A 578 9.63 -20.03 -50.80
C LEU A 578 8.56 -20.48 -49.76
N LYS A 579 8.62 -21.69 -49.21
CA LYS A 579 7.62 -22.24 -48.28
C LYS A 579 7.95 -22.12 -46.78
N LYS A 580 8.99 -21.38 -46.40
CA LYS A 580 9.54 -21.44 -45.03
C LYS A 580 9.82 -20.10 -44.33
N ILE A 581 9.11 -19.04 -44.71
CA ILE A 581 9.09 -17.76 -43.96
C ILE A 581 7.69 -17.55 -43.41
#